data_AF-A0AAN9B9N4-F1
#
_entry.id   AF-A0AAN9B9N4-F1
#
_cell.length_a   1.000
_cell.length_b   1.000
_cell.length_c   1.000
_cell.angle_alpha   90.00
_cell.angle_beta   90.00
_cell.angle_gamma   90.00
#
_symmetry.space_group_name_H-M   'P 1'
#
loop_
_entity.id
_entity.type
_entity.pdbx_description
1 polymer ?
#
loop_
_entity_poly.entity_id
_entity_poly.type
_entity_poly.pdbx_seq_one_letter_code
_entity_poly.pdbx_strand_id
1 'polypeptide(L)'
;MEIKIHFNVAMVIAVVLAEAVSMLWYAHNSPWGHRIGERYLLSALICDAGLVVMIKFIIENHWSLRTWKDALLLSVWVALLYFCLEGPHSIHNANSFSSFFFHALHKLSAAFVMCWALFYFKDY
;
A
#
# COMPACT_ATOMS: atom_id res chain seq x y z
N MET A 1 1.81 2.05 27.15
CA MET A 1 2.29 2.67 25.89
C MET A 1 1.09 3.40 25.31
N GLU A 2 1.05 4.73 25.38
CA GLU A 2 -0.03 5.53 24.76
C GLU A 2 0.24 5.64 23.26
N ILE A 3 -0.71 5.18 22.43
CA ILE A 3 -0.63 5.34 20.98
C ILE A 3 -1.11 6.76 20.64
N LYS A 4 -0.17 7.69 20.44
CA LYS A 4 -0.47 9.07 20.00
C LYS A 4 -0.19 9.20 18.51
N ILE A 5 -1.18 8.90 17.67
CA ILE A 5 -1.10 9.13 16.22
C ILE A 5 -1.55 10.57 15.95
N HIS A 6 -0.61 11.46 15.65
CA HIS A 6 -0.94 12.81 15.22
C HIS A 6 -1.36 12.79 13.74
N PHE A 7 -2.55 13.28 13.42
CA PHE A 7 -2.97 13.39 12.03
C PHE A 7 -2.23 14.56 11.36
N ASN A 8 -1.56 14.34 10.23
CA ASN A 8 -0.85 15.38 9.49
C ASN A 8 -1.14 15.32 7.98
N VAL A 9 -0.76 16.38 7.26
CA VAL A 9 -1.03 16.52 5.81
C VAL A 9 -0.38 15.38 5.02
N ALA A 10 0.78 14.90 5.46
CA ALA A 10 1.46 13.73 4.87
C ALA A 10 0.55 12.49 4.76
N MET A 11 -0.31 12.24 5.75
CA MET A 11 -1.23 11.10 5.72
C MET A 11 -2.28 11.24 4.62
N VAL A 12 -2.82 12.45 4.42
CA VAL A 12 -3.80 12.71 3.36
C VAL A 12 -3.14 12.54 1.99
N ILE A 13 -1.93 13.09 1.82
CA ILE A 13 -1.15 12.93 0.58
C ILE A 13 -0.85 11.45 0.32
N ALA A 14 -0.48 10.68 1.36
CA ALA A 14 -0.22 9.25 1.23
C ALA A 14 -1.43 8.47 0.70
N VAL A 15 -2.65 8.75 1.21
CA VAL A 15 -3.89 8.13 0.72
C VAL A 15 -4.14 8.51 -0.73
N VAL A 16 -4.03 9.80 -1.09
CA VAL A 16 -4.26 10.26 -2.46
C VAL A 16 -3.27 9.63 -3.45
N LEU A 17 -1.99 9.51 -3.06
CA LEU A 17 -0.98 8.89 -3.92
C LEU A 17 -1.18 7.38 -4.06
N ALA A 18 -1.53 6.68 -2.99
CA ALA A 18 -1.87 5.26 -3.06
C ALA A 18 -3.03 4.99 -4.01
N GLU A 19 -4.01 5.89 -4.01
CA GLU A 19 -5.15 5.82 -4.91
C GLU A 19 -4.77 6.12 -6.35
N ALA A 20 -3.99 7.17 -6.59
CA ALA A 20 -3.48 7.49 -7.91
C ALA A 20 -2.68 6.33 -8.51
N VAL A 21 -1.78 5.72 -7.73
CA VAL A 21 -1.07 4.51 -8.13
C VAL A 21 -2.06 3.39 -8.41
N SER A 22 -3.00 3.13 -7.51
CA SER A 22 -3.99 2.07 -7.71
C SER A 22 -4.77 2.23 -9.01
N MET A 23 -5.14 3.45 -9.40
CA MET A 23 -5.78 3.74 -10.69
C MET A 23 -4.88 3.43 -11.89
N LEU A 24 -3.56 3.69 -11.81
CA LEU A 24 -2.62 3.37 -12.89
C LEU A 24 -2.48 1.86 -13.14
N TRP A 25 -2.72 1.05 -12.11
CA TRP A 25 -2.70 -0.40 -12.23
C TRP A 25 -4.01 -0.97 -12.79
N TYR A 26 -5.11 -0.21 -12.82
CA TYR A 26 -6.32 -0.60 -13.55
C TYR A 26 -6.10 -0.34 -15.04
N ALA A 27 -5.83 -1.41 -15.78
CA ALA A 27 -5.66 -1.40 -17.22
C ALA A 27 -6.55 -2.48 -17.86
N HIS A 28 -6.71 -2.45 -19.18
CA HIS A 28 -7.55 -3.45 -19.87
C HIS A 28 -7.10 -4.91 -19.60
N ASN A 29 -5.84 -5.11 -19.20
CA ASN A 29 -5.26 -6.41 -18.88
C ASN A 29 -5.09 -6.65 -17.36
N SER A 30 -5.62 -5.80 -16.48
CA SER A 30 -5.48 -6.04 -15.04
C SER A 30 -6.35 -7.22 -14.59
N PRO A 31 -5.81 -8.15 -13.77
CA PRO A 31 -6.53 -9.35 -13.34
C PRO A 31 -7.79 -9.11 -12.50
N TRP A 32 -8.01 -7.90 -12.00
CA TRP A 32 -8.99 -7.58 -10.95
C TRP A 32 -9.99 -6.49 -11.31
N GLY A 33 -10.13 -6.17 -12.59
CA GLY A 33 -11.11 -5.21 -13.10
C GLY A 33 -10.60 -4.51 -14.34
N HIS A 34 -11.49 -4.22 -15.28
CA HIS A 34 -11.11 -3.62 -16.58
C HIS A 34 -11.36 -2.11 -16.58
N ARG A 35 -12.08 -1.60 -15.57
CA ARG A 35 -12.48 -0.19 -15.46
C ARG A 35 -12.42 0.28 -14.01
N ILE A 36 -12.01 1.53 -13.81
CA ILE A 36 -11.96 2.20 -12.49
C ILE A 36 -13.32 2.14 -11.76
N GLY A 37 -14.43 2.16 -12.51
CA GLY A 37 -15.79 2.13 -11.96
C GLY A 37 -16.27 0.78 -11.40
N GLU A 38 -15.51 -0.29 -11.58
CA GLU A 38 -15.82 -1.60 -10.97
C GLU A 38 -15.38 -1.68 -9.50
N ARG A 39 -14.57 -0.71 -9.05
CA ARG A 39 -14.06 -0.66 -7.68
C ARG A 39 -14.99 0.15 -6.78
N TYR A 40 -15.29 -0.38 -5.60
CA TYR A 40 -16.00 0.38 -4.57
C TYR A 40 -15.03 1.40 -3.94
N LEU A 41 -14.98 2.61 -4.49
CA LEU A 41 -14.00 3.65 -4.14
C LEU A 41 -13.97 3.94 -2.63
N LEU A 42 -15.14 3.99 -1.98
CA LEU A 42 -15.24 4.29 -0.55
C LEU A 42 -14.55 3.25 0.34
N SER A 43 -14.72 1.96 0.06
CA SER A 43 -14.07 0.92 0.88
C SER A 43 -12.56 0.95 0.70
N ALA A 44 -12.09 1.18 -0.52
CA ALA A 44 -10.68 1.28 -0.80
C ALA A 44 -10.03 2.51 -0.13
N LEU A 45 -10.69 3.67 -0.12
CA LEU A 45 -10.21 4.84 0.63
C LEU A 45 -10.10 4.56 2.13
N ILE A 46 -11.07 3.84 2.71
CA ILE A 46 -11.04 3.44 4.12
C ILE A 46 -9.87 2.48 4.38
N CYS A 47 -9.67 1.49 3.51
CA CYS A 47 -8.54 0.56 3.62
C CYS A 47 -7.19 1.26 3.49
N ASP A 48 -7.04 2.19 2.54
CA ASP A 48 -5.82 2.96 2.33
C ASP A 48 -5.53 3.86 3.54
N ALA A 49 -6.54 4.53 4.08
CA ALA A 49 -6.40 5.32 5.31
C ALA A 49 -5.97 4.46 6.50
N GLY A 50 -6.57 3.28 6.68
CA GLY A 50 -6.18 2.33 7.71
C GLY A 50 -4.73 1.86 7.54
N LEU A 51 -4.31 1.55 6.31
CA LEU A 51 -2.94 1.14 6.03
C LEU A 51 -1.93 2.26 6.28
N VAL A 52 -2.24 3.51 5.89
CA VAL A 52 -1.41 4.68 6.17
C VAL A 52 -1.22 4.88 7.68
N VAL A 53 -2.28 4.73 8.46
CA VAL A 53 -2.19 4.81 9.94
C VAL A 53 -1.26 3.73 10.50
N MET A 54 -1.40 2.48 10.03
CA MET A 54 -0.53 1.38 10.47
C MET A 54 0.94 1.60 10.07
N ILE A 55 1.19 2.01 8.82
CA ILE A 55 2.54 2.31 8.33
C ILE A 55 3.16 3.46 9.14
N LYS A 56 2.41 4.54 9.38
CA LYS A 56 2.89 5.66 10.19
C LYS A 56 3.27 5.20 11.60
N PHE A 57 2.41 4.41 12.24
CA PHE A 57 2.71 3.86 13.55
C PHE A 57 4.01 3.03 13.54
N ILE A 58 4.21 2.17 12.54
CA ILE A 58 5.44 1.39 12.40
C ILE A 58 6.65 2.31 12.21
N ILE A 59 6.56 3.33 11.36
CA ILE A 59 7.66 4.26 11.09
C ILE A 59 8.09 5.01 12.36
N GLU A 60 7.11 5.48 13.14
CA GLU A 60 7.37 6.29 14.33
C GLU A 60 7.89 5.46 15.51
N ASN A 61 7.48 4.18 15.63
CA ASN A 61 7.76 3.38 16.83
C ASN A 61 8.79 2.25 16.60
N HIS A 62 8.95 1.78 15.37
CA HIS A 62 9.69 0.53 15.10
C HIS A 62 10.67 0.63 13.92
N TRP A 63 10.39 1.43 12.90
CA TRP A 63 11.17 1.47 11.65
C TRP A 63 11.35 2.90 11.13
N SER A 64 12.26 3.66 11.76
CA SER A 64 12.54 5.03 11.34
C SER A 64 13.11 5.09 9.92
N LEU A 65 12.44 5.83 9.04
CA LEU A 65 12.86 6.03 7.66
C LEU A 65 13.92 7.14 7.59
N ARG A 66 15.11 6.82 7.09
CA ARG A 66 16.19 7.80 6.85
C ARG A 66 16.41 8.05 5.36
N THR A 67 16.13 7.05 4.54
CA THR A 67 16.34 7.08 3.09
C THR A 67 15.14 6.49 2.36
N TRP A 68 15.03 6.78 1.07
CA TRP A 68 14.02 6.15 0.21
C TRP A 68 14.19 4.61 0.13
N LYS A 69 15.40 4.09 0.36
CA LYS A 69 15.67 2.65 0.41
C LYS A 69 15.00 2.00 1.61
N ASP A 70 14.94 2.69 2.75
CA ASP A 70 14.24 2.20 3.94
C ASP A 70 12.73 2.13 3.67
N ALA A 71 12.18 3.13 2.96
CA ALA A 71 10.78 3.14 2.55
C ALA A 71 10.47 1.98 1.58
N LEU A 72 11.37 1.73 0.63
CA LEU A 72 11.27 0.58 -0.26
C LEU A 72 11.32 -0.75 0.52
N LEU A 73 12.26 -0.89 1.44
CA LEU A 73 12.41 -2.11 2.23
C LEU A 73 11.19 -2.37 3.11
N LEU A 74 10.64 -1.34 3.76
CA LEU A 74 9.40 -1.47 4.53
C LEU A 74 8.22 -1.87 3.62
N SER A 75 8.09 -1.26 2.44
CA SER A 75 7.03 -1.62 1.49
C SER A 75 7.15 -3.05 0.96
N VAL A 76 8.38 -3.56 0.79
CA VAL A 76 8.64 -4.97 0.44
C VAL A 76 8.17 -5.88 1.55
N TRP A 77 8.46 -5.57 2.82
CA TRP A 77 7.99 -6.36 3.96
C TRP A 77 6.46 -6.37 4.06
N VAL A 78 5.80 -5.23 3.84
CA VAL A 78 4.34 -5.15 3.80
C VAL A 78 3.76 -5.99 2.66
N ALA A 79 4.34 -5.92 1.46
CA ALA A 79 3.91 -6.71 0.32
C ALA A 79 4.16 -8.22 0.53
N LEU A 80 5.27 -8.59 1.15
CA LEU A 80 5.57 -9.97 1.53
C LEU A 80 4.59 -10.49 2.58
N LEU A 81 4.20 -9.67 3.55
CA LEU A 81 3.18 -10.04 4.53
C LEU A 81 1.85 -10.36 3.83
N TYR A 82 1.42 -9.50 2.91
CA TYR A 82 0.25 -9.78 2.06
C TYR A 82 0.44 -11.07 1.25
N PHE A 83 1.60 -11.24 0.63
CA PHE A 83 1.93 -12.43 -0.18
C PHE A 83 1.79 -13.72 0.63
N CYS A 84 2.34 -13.75 1.85
CA CYS A 84 2.32 -14.92 2.73
C CYS A 84 0.93 -15.22 3.30
N LEU A 85 0.12 -14.19 3.59
CA LEU A 85 -1.22 -14.37 4.16
C LEU A 85 -2.24 -14.79 3.09
N GLU A 86 -2.17 -14.17 1.90
CA GLU A 86 -3.18 -14.36 0.86
C GLU A 86 -2.79 -15.44 -0.17
N GLY A 87 -1.49 -15.67 -0.36
CA GLY A 87 -0.96 -16.61 -1.35
C GLY A 87 -1.57 -18.01 -1.27
N PRO A 88 -1.65 -18.65 -0.09
CA PRO A 88 -2.25 -19.99 0.04
C PRO A 88 -3.73 -20.07 -0.36
N HIS A 89 -4.46 -18.95 -0.29
CA HIS A 89 -5.89 -18.87 -0.60
C HIS A 89 -6.15 -18.50 -2.06
N SER A 90 -5.22 -17.77 -2.67
CA SER A 90 -5.37 -17.20 -4.02
C SER A 90 -4.60 -17.95 -5.12
N ILE A 91 -3.62 -18.80 -4.77
CA ILE A 91 -2.78 -19.52 -5.75
C ILE A 91 -3.19 -21.00 -5.83
N HIS A 92 -3.75 -21.40 -6.97
CA HIS A 92 -4.15 -22.78 -7.25
C HIS A 92 -3.41 -23.40 -8.45
N ASN A 93 -2.83 -22.58 -9.32
CA ASN A 93 -2.07 -22.96 -10.51
C ASN A 93 -1.18 -21.79 -11.02
N ALA A 94 -0.38 -22.03 -12.05
CA ALA A 94 0.55 -21.04 -12.61
C ALA A 94 -0.14 -19.73 -13.08
N ASN A 95 -1.35 -19.81 -13.65
CA ASN A 95 -2.08 -18.62 -14.11
C ASN A 95 -2.55 -17.77 -12.92
N SER A 96 -3.10 -18.41 -11.88
CA SER A 96 -3.47 -17.72 -10.64
C SER A 96 -2.27 -17.14 -9.90
N PHE A 97 -1.11 -17.81 -9.98
CA PHE A 97 0.15 -17.27 -9.45
C PHE A 97 0.55 -15.97 -10.15
N SER A 98 0.53 -15.93 -11.49
CA SER A 98 0.85 -14.71 -12.23
C SER A 98 -0.07 -13.56 -11.83
N SER A 99 -1.38 -13.80 -11.79
CA SER A 99 -2.37 -12.82 -11.33
C SER A 99 -2.05 -12.31 -9.91
N PHE A 100 -1.85 -13.23 -8.97
CA PHE A 100 -1.53 -12.91 -7.58
C PHE A 100 -0.19 -12.15 -7.43
N PHE A 101 0.80 -12.50 -8.24
CA PHE A 101 2.08 -11.80 -8.25
C PHE A 101 1.91 -10.33 -8.70
N PHE A 102 1.10 -10.06 -9.72
CA PHE A 102 0.75 -8.69 -10.09
C PHE A 102 -0.01 -7.95 -8.97
N HIS A 103 -0.88 -8.64 -8.22
CA HIS A 103 -1.51 -8.06 -7.01
C HIS A 103 -0.48 -7.68 -5.95
N ALA A 104 0.50 -8.55 -5.68
CA ALA A 104 1.55 -8.26 -4.71
C ALA A 104 2.43 -7.07 -5.14
N LEU A 105 2.75 -6.96 -6.44
CA LEU A 105 3.46 -5.80 -6.98
C LEU A 105 2.64 -4.51 -6.86
N HIS A 106 1.32 -4.57 -7.09
CA HIS A 106 0.42 -3.46 -6.83
C HIS A 106 0.50 -3.03 -5.35
N LYS A 107 0.41 -3.97 -4.40
CA LYS A 107 0.53 -3.68 -2.96
C LYS A 107 1.88 -3.07 -2.59
N LEU A 108 2.96 -3.58 -3.17
CA LEU A 108 4.30 -3.01 -3.00
C LEU A 108 4.33 -1.55 -3.46
N SER A 109 3.82 -1.26 -4.66
CA SER A 109 3.84 0.10 -5.21
C SER A 109 3.00 1.07 -4.38
N ALA A 110 1.81 0.65 -3.92
CA ALA A 110 0.95 1.45 -3.04
C ALA A 110 1.62 1.71 -1.68
N ALA A 111 2.15 0.67 -1.03
CA ALA A 111 2.85 0.82 0.24
C ALA A 111 4.11 1.68 0.11
N PHE A 112 4.83 1.60 -1.01
CA PHE A 112 6.01 2.41 -1.28
C PHE A 112 5.66 3.90 -1.36
N VAL A 113 4.63 4.29 -2.14
CA VAL A 113 4.24 5.70 -2.23
C VAL A 113 3.68 6.23 -0.92
N MET A 114 3.00 5.41 -0.12
CA MET A 114 2.58 5.78 1.23
C MET A 114 3.79 6.05 2.13
N CYS A 115 4.77 5.14 2.18
CA CYS A 115 5.99 5.32 2.97
C CYS A 115 6.79 6.53 2.51
N TRP A 116 6.91 6.72 1.19
CA TRP A 116 7.61 7.86 0.60
C TRP A 116 6.92 9.18 0.95
N ALA A 117 5.60 9.25 0.87
CA ALA A 117 4.83 10.44 1.23
C ALA A 117 4.98 10.78 2.72
N LEU A 118 4.85 9.77 3.60
CA LEU A 118 5.04 9.93 5.03
C LEU A 118 6.46 10.37 5.39
N PHE A 119 7.46 9.98 4.61
CA PHE A 119 8.85 10.41 4.79
C PHE A 119 9.10 11.83 4.27
N TYR A 120 8.67 12.12 3.03
CA TYR A 120 8.99 13.36 2.33
C TYR A 120 8.18 14.55 2.86
N PHE A 121 6.91 14.33 3.21
CA PHE A 121 6.01 15.37 3.70
C PHE A 121 5.89 15.39 5.22
N LYS A 122 6.75 14.69 5.97
CA LYS A 122 6.65 14.56 7.42
C LYS A 122 6.58 15.90 8.17
N ASP A 123 7.22 16.93 7.60
CA ASP A 123 7.38 18.26 8.19
C ASP A 123 6.26 19.25 7.76
N TYR A 124 5.29 18.80 6.95
CA TYR A 124 4.10 19.54 6.51
C TYR A 124 2.82 19.03 7.19
#